data_AF-Q01RJ9-F1
#
_entry.id   AF-Q01RJ9-F1
#
_cell.length_a   1.000
_cell.length_b   1.000
_cell.length_c   1.000
_cell.angle_alpha   90.00
_cell.angle_beta   90.00
_cell.angle_gamma   90.00
#
_symmetry.space_group_name_H-M   'P 1'
#
loop_
_entity.id
_entity.type
_entity.pdbx_description
1 polymer ?
#
loop_
_entity_poly.entity_id
_entity_poly.type
_entity_poly.pdbx_seq_one_letter_code
_entity_poly.pdbx_strand_id
1 'polypeptide(L)'
;MADERLAAILYRRGVTLVQLQRAIWLGCARKYVALLNGNEKAPMFITSLSYFFALVEEVDTSSVAEDYWKHMQSKVAQLERMWRSTETRETK
;
A
#
# COMPACT_ATOMS: atom_id res chain seq x y z
N MET A 1 14.93 12.29 12.09
CA MET A 1 15.25 11.32 11.01
C MET A 1 14.45 11.62 9.73
N ALA A 2 14.71 10.98 8.59
CA ALA A 2 14.00 11.26 7.33
C ALA A 2 12.48 10.99 7.44
N ASP A 3 12.10 9.87 8.06
CA ASP A 3 10.70 9.49 8.28
C ASP A 3 9.97 10.46 9.22
N GLU A 4 10.64 10.97 10.25
CA GLU A 4 10.09 11.96 11.17
C GLU A 4 9.77 13.29 10.47
N ARG A 5 10.61 13.71 9.52
CA ARG A 5 10.34 14.87 8.68
C ARG A 5 9.13 14.64 7.77
N LEU A 6 9.01 13.44 7.18
CA LEU A 6 7.86 13.08 6.36
C LEU A 6 6.57 13.03 7.17
N ALA A 7 6.61 12.47 8.38
CA ALA A 7 5.46 12.46 9.30
C ALA A 7 5.03 13.88 9.66
N ALA A 8 5.97 14.78 9.95
CA ALA A 8 5.68 16.19 10.21
C ALA A 8 5.07 16.91 8.99
N ILE A 9 5.51 16.58 7.76
CA ILE A 9 4.93 17.11 6.53
C ILE A 9 3.48 16.63 6.35
N LEU A 10 3.23 15.33 6.49
CA LEU A 10 1.88 14.76 6.37
C LEU A 10 0.92 15.36 7.42
N TYR A 11 1.41 15.54 8.65
CA TYR A 11 0.65 16.19 9.72
C TYR A 11 0.32 17.64 9.37
N ARG A 12 1.32 18.43 8.92
CA ARG A 12 1.12 19.84 8.52
C ARG A 12 0.19 19.99 7.31
N ARG A 13 0.19 19.04 6.39
CA ARG A 13 -0.72 19.00 5.24
C ARG A 13 -2.15 18.59 5.62
N GLY A 14 -2.40 18.20 6.87
CA GLY A 14 -3.73 17.80 7.33
C GLY A 14 -4.19 16.47 6.74
N VAL A 15 -3.27 15.58 6.39
CA VAL A 15 -3.60 14.25 5.84
C VAL A 15 -4.46 13.49 6.84
N THR A 16 -5.65 13.10 6.40
CA THR A 16 -6.62 12.40 7.22
C THR A 16 -6.26 10.92 7.38
N LEU A 17 -6.77 10.29 8.45
CA LEU A 17 -6.62 8.85 8.66
C LEU A 17 -7.22 8.04 7.49
N VAL A 18 -8.30 8.54 6.87
CA VAL A 18 -8.92 7.93 5.70
C VAL A 18 -7.98 7.94 4.50
N GLN A 19 -7.29 9.06 4.23
CA GLN A 19 -6.30 9.13 3.15
C GLN A 19 -5.11 8.19 3.41
N LEU A 20 -4.64 8.10 4.65
CA LEU A 20 -3.59 7.14 5.03
C LEU A 20 -4.05 5.69 4.83
N GLN A 21 -5.26 5.35 5.25
CA GLN A 21 -5.81 4.00 5.08
C GLN A 21 -5.91 3.62 3.60
N ARG A 22 -6.37 4.55 2.76
CA ARG A 22 -6.43 4.39 1.30
C ARG A 22 -5.04 4.20 0.69
N ALA A 23 -4.05 4.97 1.13
CA ALA A 23 -2.67 4.83 0.67
C ALA A 23 -2.07 3.47 1.05
N ILE A 24 -2.38 2.98 2.27
CA ILE A 24 -1.97 1.65 2.73
C ILE A 24 -2.58 0.56 1.83
N TRP A 25 -3.88 0.62 1.55
CA TRP A 25 -4.51 -0.36 0.64
C TRP A 25 -3.86 -0.36 -0.75
N LEU A 26 -3.60 0.81 -1.30
CA LEU A 26 -3.01 0.96 -2.63
C LEU A 26 -1.57 0.42 -2.67
N GLY A 27 -0.78 0.69 -1.62
CA GLY A 27 0.56 0.12 -1.44
C GLY A 27 0.54 -1.40 -1.30
N CYS A 28 -0.32 -1.94 -0.44
CA CYS A 28 -0.49 -3.39 -0.26
C CYS A 28 -0.90 -4.07 -1.57
N ALA A 29 -1.86 -3.52 -2.31
CA ALA A 29 -2.30 -4.07 -3.59
C ALA A 29 -1.13 -4.16 -4.59
N ARG A 30 -0.38 -3.06 -4.77
CA ARG A 30 0.81 -3.02 -5.64
C ARG A 30 1.85 -4.03 -5.21
N LYS A 31 2.08 -4.15 -3.90
CA LYS A 31 3.07 -5.08 -3.34
C LYS A 31 2.68 -6.53 -3.59
N TYR A 32 1.45 -6.92 -3.30
CA TYR A 32 0.98 -8.28 -3.54
C TYR A 32 0.99 -8.64 -5.02
N VAL A 33 0.59 -7.72 -5.91
CA VAL A 33 0.68 -7.94 -7.36
C VAL A 33 2.12 -8.15 -7.81
N ALA A 34 3.06 -7.34 -7.32
CA ALA A 34 4.48 -7.51 -7.65
C ALA A 34 5.02 -8.86 -7.18
N LEU A 35 4.66 -9.31 -5.97
CA LEU A 35 5.06 -10.60 -5.43
C LEU A 35 4.44 -11.77 -6.22
N LEU A 36 3.14 -11.70 -6.50
CA LEU A 36 2.42 -12.75 -7.25
C LEU A 36 2.90 -12.88 -8.70
N ASN A 37 3.41 -11.80 -9.29
CA ASN A 37 3.96 -11.80 -10.64
C ASN A 37 5.45 -12.25 -10.68
N GLY A 38 6.01 -12.72 -9.57
CA GLY A 38 7.40 -13.20 -9.52
C GLY A 38 8.44 -12.09 -9.69
N ASN A 39 8.11 -10.84 -9.35
CA ASN A 39 9.08 -9.75 -9.44
C ASN A 39 10.05 -9.80 -8.25
N GLU A 40 11.09 -10.63 -8.39
CA GLU A 40 12.18 -10.83 -7.40
C GLU A 40 12.91 -9.54 -7.01
N LYS A 41 12.80 -8.47 -7.82
CA LYS A 41 13.42 -7.17 -7.55
C LYS A 41 12.59 -6.27 -6.63
N ALA A 42 11.36 -6.65 -6.28
CA ALA A 42 10.52 -5.85 -5.39
C ALA A 42 10.96 -6.04 -3.93
N PRO A 43 11.50 -5.00 -3.24
CA PRO A 43 12.04 -5.14 -1.88
C PRO A 43 10.99 -5.73 -0.93
N MET A 44 11.28 -6.87 -0.29
CA MET A 44 10.30 -7.64 0.48
C MET A 44 9.64 -6.81 1.59
N PHE A 45 10.42 -5.94 2.23
CA PHE A 45 9.98 -5.14 3.38
C PHE A 45 9.79 -3.67 3.02
N ILE A 46 8.68 -3.10 3.48
CA ILE A 46 8.49 -1.64 3.51
C ILE A 46 9.23 -1.13 4.74
N THR A 47 10.34 -0.43 4.55
CA THR A 47 11.26 -0.04 5.63
C THR A 47 11.21 1.43 6.01
N SER A 48 10.45 2.26 5.28
CA SER A 48 10.39 3.71 5.50
C SER A 48 9.03 4.29 5.10
N LEU A 49 8.64 5.37 5.77
CA LEU A 49 7.45 6.16 5.48
C LEU A 49 7.47 6.77 4.06
N SER A 50 8.66 6.95 3.47
CA SER A 50 8.83 7.43 2.09
C SER A 50 8.06 6.61 1.07
N TYR A 51 7.91 5.29 1.29
CA TYR A 51 7.11 4.42 0.43
C TYR A 51 5.65 4.86 0.37
N PHE A 52 5.07 5.24 1.51
CA PHE A 52 3.69 5.68 1.60
C PHE A 52 3.49 7.14 1.20
N PHE A 53 4.54 7.96 1.22
CA PHE A 53 4.42 9.38 0.87
C PHE A 53 3.88 9.58 -0.56
N ALA A 54 4.46 8.87 -1.54
CA ALA A 54 3.98 8.91 -2.92
C ALA A 54 2.54 8.37 -3.06
N LEU A 55 2.17 7.36 -2.26
CA LEU A 55 0.83 6.78 -2.25
C LEU A 55 -0.20 7.74 -1.66
N VAL A 56 0.18 8.51 -0.63
CA VAL A 56 -0.70 9.53 -0.06
C VAL A 56 -0.95 10.65 -1.06
N GLU A 57 0.08 11.11 -1.79
CA GLU A 57 -0.12 12.13 -2.84
C GLU A 57 -1.02 11.63 -3.97
N GLU A 58 -0.89 10.36 -4.35
CA GLU A 58 -1.78 9.74 -5.33
C GLU A 58 -3.23 9.68 -4.85
N VAL A 59 -3.46 9.29 -3.59
CA VAL A 59 -4.81 9.27 -2.99
C VAL A 59 -5.41 10.68 -2.89
N ASP A 60 -4.60 11.67 -2.53
CA ASP A 60 -5.02 13.06 -2.36
C ASP A 60 -5.41 13.72 -3.69
N THR A 61 -4.71 13.39 -4.77
CA THR A 61 -4.98 13.91 -6.12
C THR A 61 -6.06 13.13 -6.88
N SER A 62 -6.42 11.94 -6.39
CA SER A 62 -7.41 11.05 -7.01
C SER A 62 -8.84 11.47 -6.71
N SER A 63 -9.57 11.95 -7.72
CA SER A 63 -11.03 12.15 -7.64
C SER A 63 -11.79 10.84 -7.86
N VAL A 64 -11.63 9.88 -6.95
CA VAL A 64 -12.21 8.54 -7.08
C VAL A 64 -13.31 8.34 -6.03
N ALA A 65 -14.43 7.74 -6.45
CA ALA A 65 -15.59 7.49 -5.61
C ALA A 65 -15.29 6.54 -4.42
N GLU A 66 -16.05 6.68 -3.33
CA GLU A 66 -15.92 5.86 -2.12
C GLU A 66 -15.95 4.35 -2.41
N ASP A 67 -16.77 3.92 -3.37
CA ASP A 67 -16.95 2.51 -3.70
C ASP A 67 -15.69 1.87 -4.33
N TYR A 68 -14.83 2.66 -4.96
CA TYR A 68 -13.51 2.18 -5.39
C TYR A 68 -12.66 1.75 -4.21
N TRP A 69 -12.70 2.50 -3.11
CA TRP A 69 -11.90 2.21 -1.93
C TRP A 69 -12.41 0.96 -1.20
N LYS A 70 -13.74 0.75 -1.18
CA LYS A 70 -14.34 -0.51 -0.71
C LYS A 70 -13.93 -1.70 -1.58
N HIS A 71 -13.92 -1.50 -2.90
CA HIS A 71 -13.45 -2.52 -3.83
C HIS A 71 -11.95 -2.81 -3.62
N MET A 72 -11.13 -1.76 -3.46
CA MET A 72 -9.70 -1.88 -3.22
C MET A 72 -9.40 -2.64 -1.92
N GLN A 73 -10.12 -2.35 -0.84
CA GLN A 73 -10.03 -3.10 0.41
C GLN A 73 -10.29 -4.59 0.20
N SER A 74 -11.37 -4.93 -0.52
CA SER A 74 -11.71 -6.32 -0.84
C SER A 74 -10.64 -6.98 -1.72
N LYS A 75 -10.09 -6.23 -2.66
CA LYS A 75 -9.04 -6.69 -3.57
C LYS A 75 -7.74 -6.99 -2.84
N VAL A 76 -7.34 -6.13 -1.90
CA VAL A 76 -6.15 -6.34 -1.06
C VAL A 76 -6.29 -7.64 -0.26
N ALA A 77 -7.45 -7.87 0.36
CA ALA A 77 -7.70 -9.10 1.12
C ALA A 77 -7.66 -10.35 0.22
N GLN A 78 -8.14 -10.26 -1.03
CA GLN A 78 -8.04 -11.35 -2.00
C GLN A 78 -6.57 -11.64 -2.38
N LEU A 79 -5.81 -10.60 -2.69
CA LEU A 79 -4.41 -10.70 -3.10
C LEU A 79 -3.54 -11.29 -1.98
N GLU A 80 -3.78 -10.90 -0.73
CA GLU A 80 -3.10 -11.48 0.43
C GLU A 80 -3.34 -12.99 0.52
N ARG A 81 -4.59 -13.45 0.37
CA ARG A 81 -4.92 -14.89 0.40
C ARG A 81 -4.20 -15.65 -0.72
N MET A 82 -4.18 -15.08 -1.93
CA MET A 82 -3.45 -15.65 -3.07
C MET A 82 -1.96 -15.78 -2.75
N TRP A 83 -1.33 -14.71 -2.25
CA TRP A 83 0.09 -14.71 -1.93
C TRP A 83 0.46 -15.73 -0.84
N ARG A 84 -0.35 -15.84 0.24
CA ARG A 84 -0.13 -16.86 1.28
C ARG A 84 -0.21 -18.29 0.71
N SER A 85 -1.12 -18.52 -0.23
CA SER A 85 -1.24 -19.83 -0.89
C SER A 85 -0.09 -20.14 -1.85
N THR A 86 0.54 -19.13 -2.47
CA THR A 86 1.75 -19.33 -3.28
C THR A 86 2.96 -19.59 -2.39
N GLU A 87 3.13 -18.86 -1.30
CA GLU A 87 4.24 -19.02 -0.36
C GLU A 87 4.22 -20.41 0.30
N THR A 88 3.04 -20.92 0.65
CA THR A 88 2.87 -22.29 1.20
C THR A 88 3.30 -23.39 0.22
N ARG A 89 3.28 -23.12 -1.11
CA ARG A 89 3.66 -24.10 -2.14
C ARG A 89 5.16 -24.14 -2.41
N GLU A 90 5.91 -23.07 -2.11
CA GLU A 90 7.37 -23.02 -2.31
C GLU A 90 8.15 -23.60 -1.10
N THR A 91 7.53 -23.67 0.08
CA THR A 91 8.13 -24.25 1.29
C THR A 91 7.97 -25.77 1.45
N LYS A 92 7.45 -26.47 0.43
CA LYS A 92 7.18 -27.92 0.47
C LYS A 92 7.89 -28.65 -0.66
#